data_AF-A0A420WML1-F1
#
_entry.id   AF-A0A420WML1-F1
#
_cell.length_a   1.000
_cell.length_b   1.000
_cell.length_c   1.000
_cell.angle_alpha   90.00
_cell.angle_beta   90.00
_cell.angle_gamma   90.00
#
_symmetry.space_group_name_H-M   'P 1'
#
loop_
_entity.id
_entity.type
_entity.pdbx_description
1 polymer ?
#
loop_
_entity_poly.entity_id
_entity_poly.type
_entity_poly.pdbx_seq_one_letter_code
_entity_poly.pdbx_strand_id
1 'polypeptide(L)'
;MADRSQTLLKIVQLHKRSAEQRFAKLARSRAEILKRINAIKSAIAEKEAALSSGHVSQVTPQDFNSFENWRVFQLEKINKEINQDEVLRQEQEAIGQELTAFIVKEDFFQNRLADLHKEEIRERAKSEAETAQTIWQQSQSLSPK
;
A
#
# COMPACT_ATOMS: atom_id res chain seq x y z
N MET A 1 -29.53 -10.19 5.63
CA MET A 1 -28.40 -10.20 4.66
C MET A 1 -27.44 -9.02 4.83
N ALA A 2 -27.91 -7.84 5.30
CA ALA A 2 -27.06 -6.67 5.56
C ALA A 2 -25.94 -6.93 6.58
N ASP A 3 -26.22 -7.64 7.68
CA ASP A 3 -25.25 -7.93 8.76
C ASP A 3 -24.00 -8.72 8.28
N ARG A 4 -24.19 -9.70 7.39
CA ARG A 4 -23.08 -10.45 6.79
C ARG A 4 -22.24 -9.60 5.84
N SER A 5 -22.88 -8.71 5.06
CA SER A 5 -22.17 -7.81 4.14
C SER A 5 -21.33 -6.77 4.91
N GLN A 6 -21.85 -6.28 6.03
CA GLN A 6 -21.12 -5.39 6.94
C GLN A 6 -19.91 -6.09 7.57
N THR A 7 -20.06 -7.35 7.97
CA THR A 7 -18.95 -8.14 8.52
C THR A 7 -17.87 -8.39 7.48
N LEU A 8 -18.24 -8.77 6.26
CA LEU A 8 -17.29 -8.97 5.16
C LEU A 8 -16.55 -7.68 4.78
N LEU A 9 -17.24 -6.54 4.77
CA LEU A 9 -16.62 -5.24 4.55
C LEU A 9 -15.54 -4.95 5.60
N LYS A 10 -15.82 -5.17 6.89
CA LYS A 10 -14.84 -4.97 7.97
C LYS A 10 -13.61 -5.87 7.79
N ILE A 11 -13.81 -7.13 7.37
CA ILE A 11 -12.71 -8.06 7.10
C ILE A 11 -11.84 -7.52 5.94
N VAL A 12 -12.45 -7.11 4.84
CA VAL A 12 -11.71 -6.53 3.69
C VAL A 12 -10.92 -5.29 4.12
N GLN A 13 -11.53 -4.39 4.89
CA GLN A 13 -10.87 -3.20 5.42
C GLN A 13 -9.68 -3.51 6.30
N LEU A 14 -9.77 -4.54 7.15
CA LEU A 14 -8.65 -4.99 7.98
C LEU A 14 -7.48 -5.49 7.12
N HIS A 15 -7.77 -6.31 6.11
CA HIS A 15 -6.74 -6.84 5.22
C HIS A 15 -6.11 -5.75 4.35
N LYS A 16 -6.90 -4.79 3.86
CA LYS A 16 -6.40 -3.60 3.16
C LYS A 16 -5.38 -2.84 4.01
N ARG A 17 -5.74 -2.50 5.26
CA ARG A 17 -4.83 -1.81 6.19
C ARG A 17 -3.55 -2.59 6.45
N SER A 18 -3.65 -3.91 6.62
CA SER A 18 -2.48 -4.78 6.79
C SER A 18 -1.56 -4.75 5.57
N ALA A 19 -2.13 -4.83 4.36
CA ALA A 19 -1.38 -4.73 3.11
C ALA A 19 -0.72 -3.34 2.94
N GLU A 20 -1.42 -2.25 3.29
CA GLU A 20 -0.87 -0.89 3.26
C GLU A 20 0.34 -0.73 4.19
N GLN A 21 0.25 -1.28 5.41
CA GLN A 21 1.35 -1.26 6.37
C GLN A 21 2.58 -2.02 5.87
N ARG A 22 2.37 -3.22 5.28
CA ARG A 22 3.46 -4.00 4.68
C ARG A 22 4.07 -3.26 3.49
N PHE A 23 3.26 -2.67 2.62
CA PHE A 23 3.72 -1.87 1.48
C PHE A 23 4.59 -0.69 1.93
N ALA A 24 4.14 0.07 2.93
CA ALA A 24 4.89 1.20 3.48
C ALA A 24 6.19 0.76 4.17
N LYS A 25 6.22 -0.41 4.81
CA LYS A 25 7.45 -0.98 5.38
C LYS A 25 8.46 -1.31 4.28
N LEU A 26 8.05 -1.96 3.20
CA LEU A 26 8.93 -2.27 2.07
C LEU A 26 9.48 -1.01 1.41
N ALA A 27 8.63 0.00 1.17
CA ALA A 27 9.05 1.27 0.59
C ALA A 27 10.17 1.94 1.42
N ARG A 28 10.07 1.90 2.76
CA ARG A 28 11.11 2.41 3.66
C ARG A 28 12.41 1.60 3.57
N SER A 29 12.31 0.26 3.54
CA SER A 29 13.48 -0.61 3.40
C SER A 29 14.23 -0.34 2.08
N ARG A 30 13.50 -0.18 0.97
CA ARG A 30 14.07 0.17 -0.34
C ARG A 30 14.75 1.54 -0.33
N ALA A 31 14.13 2.54 0.29
CA ALA A 31 14.74 3.86 0.45
C ALA A 31 16.07 3.80 1.24
N GLU A 32 16.15 2.95 2.27
CA GLU A 32 17.37 2.77 3.05
C GLU A 32 18.48 2.07 2.24
N ILE A 33 18.12 1.11 1.37
CA ILE A 33 19.07 0.51 0.42
C ILE A 33 19.68 1.59 -0.49
N LEU A 34 18.84 2.44 -1.10
CA LEU A 34 19.31 3.52 -1.97
C LEU A 34 20.21 4.49 -1.23
N LYS A 35 19.90 4.79 0.04
CA LYS A 35 20.75 5.63 0.90
C LYS A 35 22.13 4.99 1.13
N ARG A 36 22.20 3.69 1.43
CA ARG A 36 23.47 2.97 1.59
C ARG A 36 24.28 2.94 0.29
N ILE A 37 23.64 2.68 -0.86
CA ILE A 37 24.30 2.73 -2.17
C ILE A 37 24.90 4.12 -2.42
N ASN A 38 24.14 5.18 -2.19
CA ASN A 38 24.61 6.55 -2.39
C ASN A 38 25.76 6.90 -1.44
N ALA A 39 25.72 6.45 -0.19
CA ALA A 39 26.83 6.64 0.75
C ALA A 39 28.11 5.95 0.26
N ILE A 40 28.02 4.72 -0.26
CA ILE A 40 29.17 4.01 -0.83
C ILE A 40 29.70 4.75 -2.07
N LYS A 41 28.82 5.22 -2.96
CA LYS A 41 29.20 6.01 -4.15
C LYS A 41 29.94 7.29 -3.78
N SER A 42 29.44 8.04 -2.79
CA SER A 42 30.10 9.23 -2.29
C SER A 42 31.48 8.90 -1.72
N ALA A 43 31.60 7.84 -0.91
CA ALA A 43 32.90 7.42 -0.37
C ALA A 43 33.91 7.03 -1.46
N ILE A 44 33.45 6.39 -2.55
CA ILE A 44 34.31 6.10 -3.71
C ILE A 44 34.78 7.42 -4.35
N ALA A 45 33.85 8.33 -4.63
CA ALA A 45 34.15 9.61 -5.26
C ALA A 45 35.10 10.48 -4.42
N GLU A 46 34.93 10.51 -3.10
CA GLU A 46 35.82 11.22 -2.18
C GLU A 46 37.25 10.65 -2.21
N LYS A 47 37.40 9.32 -2.20
CA LYS A 47 38.72 8.69 -2.32
C LYS A 47 39.35 8.89 -3.70
N GLU A 48 38.56 8.86 -4.76
CA GLU A 48 39.00 9.13 -6.13
C GLU A 48 39.47 10.59 -6.28
N ALA A 49 38.75 11.54 -5.70
CA ALA A 49 39.15 12.94 -5.63
C ALA A 49 40.45 13.14 -4.83
N ALA A 50 40.63 12.42 -3.72
CA ALA A 50 41.85 12.47 -2.92
C ALA A 50 43.08 11.96 -3.69
N LEU A 51 42.92 10.94 -4.55
CA LEU A 51 43.98 10.42 -5.40
C LEU A 51 44.33 11.35 -6.58
N SER A 52 43.35 12.07 -7.12
CA SER A 52 43.51 12.91 -8.32
C SER A 52 43.93 14.36 -8.02
N SER A 53 43.61 14.90 -6.84
CA SER A 53 43.79 16.32 -6.50
C SER A 53 45.22 16.76 -6.09
N GLY A 54 46.25 15.97 -6.36
CA GLY A 54 47.64 16.44 -6.31
C GLY A 54 48.20 16.84 -4.94
N HIS A 55 47.53 16.53 -3.82
CA HIS A 55 48.07 16.74 -2.46
C HIS A 55 49.07 15.65 -2.01
N VAL A 56 49.33 14.65 -2.85
CA VAL A 56 50.29 13.58 -2.58
C VAL A 56 51.42 13.71 -3.58
N SER A 57 52.55 14.25 -3.14
CA SER A 57 53.76 14.44 -3.96
C SER A 57 54.39 13.14 -4.50
N GLN A 58 53.70 11.99 -4.41
CA GLN A 58 54.01 10.70 -5.03
C GLN A 58 52.86 9.71 -4.75
N VAL A 59 51.79 9.71 -5.55
CA VAL A 59 50.86 8.56 -5.58
C VAL A 59 51.63 7.38 -6.14
N THR A 60 51.84 6.33 -5.35
CA THR A 60 52.57 5.16 -5.81
C THR A 60 51.64 4.21 -6.57
N PRO A 61 52.17 3.33 -7.44
CA PRO A 61 51.40 2.23 -8.01
C PRO A 61 50.71 1.35 -6.95
N GLN A 62 51.30 1.25 -5.76
CA GLN A 62 50.73 0.51 -4.63
C GLN A 62 49.49 1.18 -4.04
N ASP A 63 49.48 2.51 -3.95
CA ASP A 63 48.32 3.29 -3.49
C ASP A 63 47.15 3.13 -4.47
N PHE A 64 47.45 3.20 -5.77
CA PHE A 64 46.46 2.99 -6.83
C PHE A 64 45.89 1.57 -6.81
N ASN A 65 46.74 0.54 -6.73
CA ASN A 65 46.29 -0.85 -6.62
C ASN A 65 45.45 -1.10 -5.35
N SER A 66 45.83 -0.48 -4.23
CA SER A 66 45.07 -0.58 -2.98
C SER A 66 43.69 0.07 -3.10
N PHE A 67 43.61 1.22 -3.78
CA PHE A 67 42.34 1.88 -4.09
C PHE A 67 41.47 1.03 -5.02
N GLU A 68 42.01 0.49 -6.11
CA GLU A 68 41.25 -0.32 -7.05
C GLU A 68 40.70 -1.60 -6.39
N ASN A 69 41.51 -2.31 -5.61
CA ASN A 69 41.03 -3.45 -4.83
C ASN A 69 39.89 -3.07 -3.85
N TRP A 70 40.06 -1.93 -3.15
CA TRP A 70 39.02 -1.41 -2.26
C TRP A 70 37.76 -1.00 -3.03
N ARG A 71 37.89 -0.38 -4.21
CA ARG A 71 36.80 0.04 -5.08
C ARG A 71 36.01 -1.15 -5.59
N VAL A 72 36.67 -2.19 -6.08
CA VAL A 72 36.05 -3.45 -6.50
C VAL A 72 35.19 -4.01 -5.36
N PHE A 73 35.74 -4.07 -4.15
CA PHE A 73 35.01 -4.52 -2.96
C PHE A 73 33.77 -3.64 -2.63
N GLN A 74 33.85 -2.31 -2.78
CA GLN A 74 32.69 -1.44 -2.61
C GLN A 74 31.63 -1.64 -3.69
N LEU A 75 32.05 -1.86 -4.94
CA LEU A 75 31.14 -2.13 -6.06
C LEU A 75 30.43 -3.47 -5.87
N GLU A 76 31.11 -4.50 -5.36
CA GLU A 76 30.47 -5.76 -4.97
C GLU A 76 29.40 -5.56 -3.88
N LYS A 77 29.64 -4.67 -2.90
CA LYS A 77 28.63 -4.31 -1.90
C LYS A 77 27.43 -3.63 -2.52
N ILE A 78 27.65 -2.65 -3.43
CA ILE A 78 26.56 -2.01 -4.16
C ILE A 78 25.75 -3.06 -4.94
N ASN A 79 26.40 -4.00 -5.60
CA ASN A 79 25.71 -5.04 -6.35
C ASN A 79 24.85 -5.94 -5.45
N LYS A 80 25.35 -6.30 -4.25
CA LYS A 80 24.57 -7.03 -3.24
C LYS A 80 23.34 -6.23 -2.79
N GLU A 81 23.49 -4.93 -2.55
CA GLU A 81 22.38 -4.04 -2.19
C GLU A 81 21.35 -3.89 -3.32
N ILE A 82 21.78 -3.78 -4.58
CA ILE A 82 20.88 -3.74 -5.75
C ILE A 82 20.07 -5.04 -5.85
N ASN A 83 20.72 -6.20 -5.69
CA ASN A 83 20.02 -7.48 -5.70
C ASN A 83 18.99 -7.58 -4.56
N GLN A 84 19.30 -7.02 -3.39
CA GLN A 84 18.34 -6.93 -2.30
C GLN A 84 17.17 -6.00 -2.63
N ASP A 85 17.41 -4.84 -3.25
CA ASP A 85 16.32 -3.93 -3.68
C ASP A 85 15.39 -4.61 -4.67
N GLU A 86 15.94 -5.39 -5.61
CA GLU A 86 15.16 -6.10 -6.63
C GLU A 86 14.23 -7.14 -6.00
N VAL A 87 14.69 -7.91 -5.01
CA VAL A 87 13.83 -8.84 -4.25
C VAL A 87 12.70 -8.07 -3.54
N LEU A 88 13.02 -6.97 -2.85
CA LEU A 88 12.01 -6.16 -2.17
C LEU A 88 11.04 -5.47 -3.15
N ARG A 89 11.49 -5.13 -4.36
CA ARG A 89 10.64 -4.57 -5.42
C ARG A 89 9.59 -5.58 -5.88
N GLN A 90 9.99 -6.82 -6.14
CA GLN A 90 9.07 -7.89 -6.53
C GLN A 90 8.03 -8.16 -5.42
N GLU A 91 8.45 -8.16 -4.16
CA GLU A 91 7.52 -8.26 -3.02
C GLU A 91 6.56 -7.06 -2.97
N GLN A 92 7.06 -5.85 -3.18
CA GLN A 92 6.24 -4.63 -3.18
C GLN A 92 5.19 -4.66 -4.30
N GLU A 93 5.54 -5.18 -5.48
CA GLU A 93 4.63 -5.36 -6.62
C GLU A 93 3.51 -6.37 -6.30
N ALA A 94 3.85 -7.50 -5.68
CA ALA A 94 2.86 -8.49 -5.25
C ALA A 94 1.86 -7.89 -4.24
N ILE A 95 2.34 -7.10 -3.28
CA ILE A 95 1.47 -6.40 -2.33
C ILE A 95 0.62 -5.33 -3.03
N GLY A 96 1.16 -4.64 -4.05
CA GLY A 96 0.41 -3.67 -4.86
C GLY A 96 -0.79 -4.30 -5.57
N GLN A 97 -0.62 -5.52 -6.11
CA GLN A 97 -1.71 -6.29 -6.71
C GLN A 97 -2.75 -6.71 -5.67
N GLU A 98 -2.29 -7.16 -4.49
CA GLU A 98 -3.17 -7.52 -3.37
C GLU A 98 -4.02 -6.33 -2.90
N LEU A 99 -3.40 -5.14 -2.76
CA LEU A 99 -4.08 -3.89 -2.41
C LEU A 99 -5.16 -3.53 -3.42
N THR A 100 -4.84 -3.62 -4.71
CA THR A 100 -5.79 -3.35 -5.79
C THR A 100 -7.00 -4.27 -5.68
N ALA A 101 -6.79 -5.56 -5.41
CA ALA A 101 -7.87 -6.52 -5.21
C ALA A 101 -8.74 -6.19 -3.97
N PHE A 102 -8.14 -5.71 -2.87
CA PHE A 102 -8.90 -5.30 -1.69
C PHE A 102 -9.71 -4.02 -1.92
N ILE A 103 -9.17 -3.04 -2.65
CA ILE A 103 -9.91 -1.81 -3.00
C ILE A 103 -11.17 -2.17 -3.80
N VAL A 104 -11.03 -2.99 -4.85
CA VAL A 104 -12.19 -3.43 -5.66
C VAL A 104 -13.24 -4.17 -4.81
N LYS A 105 -12.79 -5.04 -3.89
CA LYS A 105 -13.70 -5.75 -2.97
C LYS A 105 -14.37 -4.81 -1.98
N GLU A 106 -13.65 -3.83 -1.45
CA GLU A 106 -14.20 -2.83 -0.54
C GLU A 106 -15.33 -2.06 -1.23
N ASP A 107 -15.08 -1.54 -2.43
CA ASP A 107 -16.07 -0.82 -3.24
C ASP A 107 -17.30 -1.68 -3.52
N PHE A 108 -17.10 -2.96 -3.86
CA PHE A 108 -18.19 -3.91 -4.06
C PHE A 108 -19.09 -4.02 -2.82
N PHE A 109 -18.51 -4.22 -1.63
CA PHE A 109 -19.29 -4.37 -0.41
C PHE A 109 -19.97 -3.06 0.02
N GLN A 110 -19.31 -1.91 -0.17
CA GLN A 110 -19.90 -0.60 0.10
C GLN A 110 -21.14 -0.36 -0.77
N ASN A 111 -21.03 -0.62 -2.08
CA ASN A 111 -22.15 -0.49 -3.00
C ASN A 111 -23.29 -1.46 -2.64
N ARG A 112 -22.95 -2.72 -2.35
CA ARG A 112 -23.95 -3.73 -1.96
C ARG A 112 -24.70 -3.33 -0.69
N LEU A 113 -24.02 -2.77 0.31
CA LEU A 113 -24.64 -2.27 1.54
C LEU A 113 -25.54 -1.07 1.27
N ALA A 114 -25.13 -0.15 0.41
CA ALA A 114 -25.96 0.98 -0.01
C ALA A 114 -27.25 0.53 -0.70
N ASP A 115 -27.17 -0.48 -1.57
CA ASP A 115 -28.34 -1.04 -2.25
C ASP A 115 -29.28 -1.76 -1.28
N LEU A 116 -28.74 -2.55 -0.35
CA LEU A 116 -29.54 -3.19 0.69
C LEU A 116 -30.26 -2.16 1.56
N HIS A 117 -29.60 -1.07 1.93
CA HIS A 117 -30.22 0.00 2.72
C HIS A 117 -31.34 0.71 1.97
N LYS A 118 -31.17 0.99 0.65
CA LYS A 118 -32.24 1.53 -0.18
C LYS A 118 -33.45 0.60 -0.25
N GLU A 119 -33.21 -0.71 -0.34
CA GLU A 119 -34.27 -1.72 -0.37
C GLU A 119 -35.00 -1.79 0.98
N GLU A 120 -34.28 -1.76 2.10
CA GLU A 120 -34.89 -1.72 3.45
C GLU A 120 -35.76 -0.48 3.65
N ILE A 121 -35.32 0.70 3.18
CA ILE A 121 -36.12 1.93 3.22
C ILE A 121 -37.39 1.78 2.36
N ARG A 122 -37.26 1.20 1.16
CA ARG A 122 -38.38 0.98 0.25
C ARG A 122 -39.43 0.06 0.85
N GLU A 123 -39.02 -1.07 1.41
CA GLU A 123 -39.93 -2.02 2.06
C GLU A 123 -40.62 -1.41 3.28
N ARG A 124 -39.90 -0.62 4.09
CA ARG A 124 -40.50 0.13 5.20
C ARG A 124 -41.55 1.11 4.70
N ALA A 125 -41.24 1.93 3.70
CA ALA A 125 -42.19 2.90 3.15
C ALA A 125 -43.44 2.23 2.57
N LYS A 126 -43.29 1.06 1.94
CA LYS A 126 -44.41 0.26 1.43
C LYS A 126 -45.29 -0.25 2.58
N SER A 127 -44.69 -0.81 3.63
CA SER A 127 -45.40 -1.30 4.81
C SER A 127 -46.14 -0.17 5.55
N GLU A 128 -45.52 1.01 5.66
CA GLU A 128 -46.12 2.21 6.25
C GLU A 128 -47.30 2.72 5.41
N ALA A 129 -47.16 2.74 4.07
CA ALA A 129 -48.24 3.12 3.16
C ALA A 129 -49.44 2.16 3.23
N GLU A 130 -49.20 0.84 3.29
CA GLU A 130 -50.23 -0.19 3.47
C GLU A 130 -50.98 -0.02 4.80
N THR A 131 -50.23 0.32 5.87
CA THR A 131 -50.81 0.61 7.19
C THR A 131 -51.68 1.86 7.16
N ALA A 132 -51.19 2.95 6.57
CA ALA A 132 -51.94 4.20 6.43
C ALA A 132 -53.22 4.03 5.60
N GLN A 133 -53.16 3.26 4.50
CA GLN A 133 -54.32 2.93 3.68
C GLN A 133 -55.37 2.13 4.47
N THR A 134 -54.92 1.17 5.27
CA THR A 134 -55.82 0.36 6.12
C THR A 134 -56.55 1.21 7.15
N ILE A 135 -55.83 2.10 7.84
CA ILE A 135 -56.41 3.05 8.80
C ILE A 135 -57.45 3.95 8.11
N TRP A 136 -57.11 4.47 6.93
CA TRP A 136 -58.02 5.32 6.16
C TRP A 136 -59.30 4.59 5.76
N GLN A 137 -59.22 3.37 5.25
CA GLN A 137 -60.41 2.57 4.89
C GLN A 137 -61.30 2.26 6.10
N GLN A 138 -60.71 1.91 7.24
CA GLN A 138 -61.45 1.68 8.49
C GLN A 138 -62.18 2.94 8.95
N SER A 139 -61.54 4.10 8.85
CA SER A 139 -62.18 5.38 9.22
C SER A 139 -63.41 5.71 8.35
N GLN A 140 -63.44 5.29 7.09
CA GLN A 140 -64.63 5.46 6.23
C GLN A 140 -65.81 4.56 6.63
N SER A 141 -65.51 3.36 7.16
CA SER A 141 -66.55 2.42 7.60
C SER A 141 -67.23 2.81 8.93
N LEU A 142 -66.65 3.76 9.67
CA LEU A 142 -67.15 4.22 10.97
C LEU A 142 -68.10 5.43 10.88
N SER A 143 -68.56 5.79 9.68
CA SER A 143 -69.57 6.85 9.54
C SER A 143 -70.92 6.37 10.14
N PRO A 144 -71.46 7.04 11.17
CA PRO A 144 -72.71 6.63 11.80
C PRO A 144 -73.88 6.91 10.86
N LYS A 145 -74.72 5.90 10.63
CA LYS A 145 -76.08 6.09 10.11
C LYS A 145 -76.96 6.75 11.15
#